data_AF-A0A349K4N5-F1
#
_entry.id   AF-A0A349K4N5-F1
#
_cell.length_a   1.000
_cell.length_b   1.000
_cell.length_c   1.000
_cell.angle_alpha   90.00
_cell.angle_beta   90.00
_cell.angle_gamma   90.00
#
_symmetry.space_group_name_H-M   'P 1'
#
loop_
_entity.id
_entity.type
_entity.pdbx_description
1 polymer ?
#
loop_
_entity_poly.entity_id
_entity_poly.type
_entity_poly.pdbx_seq_one_letter_code
_entity_poly.pdbx_strand_id
1 'polypeptide(L)' 'MRVSELQTIEHDVLVVGAGGAGIRAAIEAASQGLSTGLLSKSLLGKAHTVMAEGGVAAALGNVDSRDNWKIHFRDT' A
#
# COMPACT_ATOMS: atom_id res chain seq x y z
N MET A 1 22.12 21.18 -13.31
CA MET A 1 20.97 20.64 -14.05
C MET A 1 20.12 21.82 -14.49
N ARG A 2 19.95 22.01 -15.80
CA ARG A 2 19.05 23.07 -16.27
C ARG A 2 17.61 22.57 -16.16
N VAL A 3 16.66 23.44 -15.82
CA VAL A 3 15.23 23.06 -15.74
C VAL A 3 14.75 22.47 -17.08
N SER A 4 15.32 22.92 -18.19
CA SER A 4 15.09 22.40 -19.54
C SER A 4 15.50 20.93 -19.76
N GLU A 5 16.22 20.31 -18.83
CA GLU A 5 16.70 18.92 -18.90
C GLU A 5 15.85 17.97 -18.02
N LEU A 6 14.82 18.48 -17.32
CA LEU A 6 13.93 17.67 -16.49
C LEU A 6 12.89 16.94 -17.35
N GLN A 7 12.81 15.62 -17.18
CA GLN A 7 11.73 14.82 -17.76
C GLN A 7 10.46 14.94 -16.90
N THR A 8 9.32 15.22 -17.54
CA THR A 8 8.01 15.18 -16.90
C THR A 8 7.30 13.90 -17.30
N ILE A 9 6.75 13.19 -16.32
CA ILE A 9 5.94 11.97 -16.51
C ILE A 9 4.60 12.23 -15.85
N GLU A 10 3.51 12.17 -16.62
CA GLU A 10 2.16 12.49 -16.14
C GLU A 10 1.37 11.21 -15.82
N HIS A 11 0.71 11.24 -14.67
CA HIS A 11 -0.21 10.21 -14.19
C HIS A 11 -1.36 10.90 -13.45
N ASP A 12 -2.54 10.30 -13.48
CA ASP A 12 -3.69 10.76 -12.68
C ASP A 12 -3.39 10.60 -11.17
N VAL A 13 -2.67 9.53 -10.83
CA VAL A 13 -2.24 9.23 -9.45
C VAL A 13 -0.76 8.84 -9.43
N LEU A 14 0.03 9.49 -8.58
CA LEU A 14 1.40 9.10 -8.27
C LEU A 14 1.49 8.59 -6.84
N VAL A 15 1.85 7.31 -6.67
CA VAL A 15 2.11 6.69 -5.37
C VAL A 15 3.61 6.66 -5.09
N VAL A 16 4.03 7.25 -3.98
CA VAL A 16 5.44 7.28 -3.55
C VAL A 16 5.66 6.27 -2.42
N GLY A 17 6.32 5.17 -2.76
CA GLY A 17 6.68 4.07 -1.86
C GLY A 17 6.02 2.75 -2.25
N ALA A 18 6.82 1.73 -2.60
CA ALA A 18 6.32 0.40 -2.97
C ALA A 18 6.32 -0.60 -1.80
N GLY A 19 5.88 -0.16 -0.62
CA GLY A 19 5.52 -1.05 0.50
C GLY A 19 4.11 -1.62 0.35
N GLY A 20 3.63 -2.38 1.34
CA GLY A 20 2.29 -2.99 1.29
C GLY A 20 1.17 -1.97 1.04
N ALA A 21 1.22 -0.83 1.74
CA ALA A 21 0.24 0.25 1.59
C ALA A 21 0.26 0.86 0.18
N GLY A 22 1.45 1.23 -0.32
CA GLY A 22 1.57 1.88 -1.62
C GLY A 22 1.23 0.97 -2.80
N ILE A 23 1.60 -0.31 -2.73
CA ILE A 23 1.20 -1.27 -3.76
C ILE A 23 -0.31 -1.46 -3.76
N ARG A 24 -0.97 -1.59 -2.58
CA ARG A 24 -2.43 -1.71 -2.51
C ARG A 24 -3.14 -0.46 -3.06
N ALA A 25 -2.64 0.74 -2.73
CA ALA A 25 -3.16 1.99 -3.25
C ALA A 25 -3.00 2.09 -4.79
N ALA A 26 -1.83 1.71 -5.32
CA ALA A 26 -1.57 1.74 -6.76
C ALA A 26 -2.45 0.73 -7.53
N ILE A 27 -2.65 -0.47 -6.99
CA ILE A 27 -3.56 -1.47 -7.59
C ILE A 27 -5.00 -0.93 -7.60
N GLU A 28 -5.44 -0.31 -6.51
CA GLU A 28 -6.79 0.24 -6.43
C GLU A 28 -6.99 1.35 -7.47
N ALA A 29 -6.10 2.34 -7.52
CA ALA A 29 -6.18 3.43 -8.50
C ALA A 29 -6.19 2.91 -9.95
N ALA A 30 -5.30 1.96 -10.28
CA ALA A 30 -5.26 1.34 -11.59
C ALA A 30 -6.55 0.55 -11.89
N SER A 31 -7.15 -0.12 -10.91
CA SER A 31 -8.42 -0.85 -11.08
C SER A 31 -9.62 0.05 -11.37
N GLN A 32 -9.56 1.31 -10.98
CA GLN A 32 -10.53 2.36 -11.32
C GLN A 32 -10.27 2.97 -12.71
N GLY A 33 -9.29 2.46 -13.47
CA GLY A 33 -8.96 2.92 -14.82
C GLY A 33 -8.05 4.15 -14.88
N LEU A 34 -7.47 4.58 -13.75
CA LEU A 34 -6.61 5.75 -13.67
C LEU A 34 -5.17 5.42 -14.10
N SER A 35 -4.55 6.31 -14.88
CA SER A 35 -3.12 6.27 -15.14
C SER A 35 -2.37 6.42 -13.81
N THR A 36 -1.70 5.35 -13.38
CA THR A 36 -1.11 5.27 -12.03
C THR A 36 0.39 5.04 -12.11
N GLY A 37 1.16 5.97 -11.56
CA GLY A 37 2.60 5.84 -11.35
C GLY A 37 2.90 5.29 -9.96
N LEU A 38 3.80 4.30 -9.86
CA LEU A 38 4.34 3.81 -8.58
C LEU A 38 5.84 4.06 -8.53
N LEU A 39 6.27 4.89 -7.59
CA LEU A 39 7.67 5.21 -7.38
C LEU A 39 8.22 4.47 -6.17
N SER A 40 9.42 3.91 -6.30
CA SER A 40 10.15 3.29 -5.18
C SER A 40 11.61 3.70 -5.23
N LYS A 41 12.17 4.01 -4.06
CA LYS A 41 13.62 4.24 -3.90
C LYS A 41 14.45 2.98 -4.17
N SER A 42 13.86 1.81 -4.00
CA SER A 42 14.55 0.52 -4.05
C SER A 42 13.77 -0.50 -4.88
N LEU A 43 14.39 -1.63 -5.19
CA LEU A 43 13.77 -2.71 -5.95
C LEU A 43 12.42 -3.12 -5.34
N LEU A 44 11.44 -3.40 -6.20
CA LEU A 44 10.14 -3.92 -5.78
C LEU A 44 10.32 -5.18 -4.93
N GLY A 45 9.54 -5.29 -3.84
CA GLY A 45 9.65 -6.40 -2.89
C GLY A 45 10.75 -6.24 -1.82
N LYS A 46 11.54 -5.16 -1.83
CA LYS A 46 12.53 -4.84 -0.77
C LYS A 46 12.04 -3.83 0.27
N ALA A 47 10.77 -3.41 0.21
CA ALA A 47 10.21 -2.54 1.23
C ALA A 47 10.14 -3.27 2.58
N HIS A 48 10.29 -2.55 3.70
CA HIS A 48 10.30 -3.14 5.05
C HIS A 48 9.05 -3.96 5.40
N THR A 49 7.94 -3.81 4.68
CA THR A 49 6.78 -4.73 4.77
C THR A 49 7.20 -6.20 4.63
N VAL A 50 8.26 -6.51 3.87
CA VAL A 50 8.79 -7.88 3.71
C VAL A 50 9.34 -8.49 5.01
N MET A 51 9.67 -7.65 6.00
CA MET A 51 10.23 -8.08 7.29
C MET A 51 9.14 -8.31 8.36
N ALA A 52 7.86 -8.20 8.01
CA ALA A 52 6.77 -8.44 8.97
C ALA A 52 6.57 -9.95 9.23
N GLU A 53 6.48 -10.36 10.50
CA GLU A 53 6.40 -11.78 10.90
C GLU A 53 5.06 -12.16 11.55
N GLY A 54 4.56 -11.35 12.50
CA GLY A 54 3.42 -11.72 13.36
C GLY A 54 2.06 -11.88 12.65
N GLY A 55 1.88 -11.26 11.49
CA GLY A 55 0.65 -11.31 10.70
C GLY A 55 -0.16 -10.01 10.69
N VAL A 56 -1.43 -10.11 10.30
CA VAL A 56 -2.38 -8.99 10.24
C VAL A 56 -3.56 -9.30 11.15
N ALA A 57 -3.81 -8.45 12.14
CA ALA A 57 -4.96 -8.60 13.02
C ALA A 57 -6.25 -8.29 12.24
N ALA A 58 -7.23 -9.18 12.30
CA ALA A 58 -8.55 -9.00 11.70
C ALA A 58 -9.61 -9.79 12.48
N ALA A 59 -10.77 -9.18 12.69
CA ALA A 59 -11.89 -9.79 13.42
C ALA A 59 -12.64 -10.81 12.55
N LEU A 60 -12.01 -11.95 12.25
CA LEU A 60 -12.54 -12.96 11.32
C LEU A 60 -13.37 -14.04 12.01
N GLY A 61 -13.32 -14.17 13.35
CA GLY A 61 -14.08 -15.21 14.06
C GLY A 61 -13.62 -16.64 13.83
N ASN A 62 -12.49 -16.86 13.18
CA ASN A 62 -11.98 -18.20 12.84
C ASN A 62 -11.48 -18.99 14.06
N VAL A 63 -10.94 -18.30 15.07
CA VAL A 63 -10.33 -18.92 16.27
C VAL A 63 -11.23 -18.77 17.49
N ASP A 64 -11.84 -17.60 17.68
CA ASP A 64 -12.80 -17.33 18.75
C ASP A 64 -14.13 -16.87 18.13
N SER A 65 -15.21 -17.60 18.37
CA SER A 65 -16.54 -17.28 17.83
C SER A 65 -17.16 -16.01 18.41
N ARG A 66 -16.57 -15.43 19.46
CA ARG A 66 -17.00 -14.16 20.06
C ARG A 66 -16.33 -12.95 19.42
N ASP A 67 -15.30 -13.18 18.61
CA ASP A 67 -14.55 -12.13 17.92
C ASP A 67 -15.46 -11.33 16.98
N ASN A 68 -15.32 -10.01 17.01
CA ASN A 68 -16.06 -9.09 16.16
C ASN A 68 -15.37 -7.73 16.10
N TRP A 69 -15.69 -6.96 15.06
CA TRP A 69 -15.05 -5.68 14.79
C TRP A 69 -15.20 -4.66 15.93
N LYS A 70 -16.25 -4.71 16.76
CA LYS A 70 -16.41 -3.77 17.88
C LYS A 70 -15.40 -4.04 19.00
N ILE A 71 -15.09 -5.32 19.24
CA ILE A 71 -14.03 -5.72 20.17
C ILE A 71 -12.69 -5.23 19.62
N HIS A 72 -12.38 -5.55 18.36
CA HIS A 72 -11.15 -5.12 17.70
C HIS A 72 -10.99 -3.59 17.70
N PHE A 73 -12.06 -2.85 17.42
CA PHE A 73 -12.07 -1.38 17.45
C PHE A 73 -11.81 -0.82 18.85
N ARG A 74 -12.41 -1.43 19.89
CA ARG A 74 -12.15 -1.02 21.28
C ARG A 74 -10.69 -1.27 21.68
N ASP A 75 -10.08 -2.32 21.15
CA ASP A 75 -8.72 -2.74 21.51
C ASP A 75 -7.62 -2.00 20.70
N THR A 76 -7.98 -1.21 19.68
CA THR A 76 -7.07 -0.41 18.83
C THR A 76 -6.76 0.96 19.45
#